data_AF-A0A2P2M295-F1
#
_entry.id   AF-A0A2P2M295-F1
#
_cell.length_a   1.000
_cell.length_b   1.000
_cell.length_c   1.000
_cell.angle_alpha   90.00
_cell.angle_beta   90.00
_cell.angle_gamma   90.00
#
_symmetry.space_group_name_H-M   'P 1'
#
loop_
_entity.id
_entity.type
_entity.pdbx_description
1 polymer ?
#
loop_
_entity_poly.entity_id
_entity_poly.type
_entity_poly.pdbx_seq_one_letter_code
_entity_poly.pdbx_strand_id
1 'polypeptide(L)'
;MEWVVGDSPTDLLSISASRTVYQGFAYSEGQKVKAKKCLLDLVNKGVEASLVQLLETGLLHADPHPGNLRYMSTGQIGYLDFGLLCQMKRKHRFAMLASIVHIVNGDWASLVHALVEMDVVRPGTNIRLVTMELEDALGEVKFKDGIADVKFSKVLSKIWSVALRYHLRMPPYYTLVLRSLASLEGLAVAADPSFKTFESAYPFVVQKLLTENSAETRAILQSVKNI
;
A
#
# COMPACT_ATOMS: atom_id res chain seq x y z
N MET A 1 3.83 17.24 28.17
CA MET A 1 4.04 16.08 27.28
C MET A 1 5.42 16.24 26.70
N GLU A 2 6.27 15.23 26.90
CA GLU A 2 7.62 15.20 26.35
C GLU A 2 7.61 15.52 24.86
N TRP A 3 8.61 16.30 24.42
CA TRP A 3 8.83 16.62 23.02
C TRP A 3 9.15 15.31 22.30
N VAL A 4 8.14 14.70 21.67
CA VAL A 4 8.36 13.56 20.79
C VAL A 4 9.28 14.02 19.68
N VAL A 5 10.48 13.44 19.62
CA VAL A 5 11.52 13.80 18.65
C VAL A 5 11.03 13.48 17.23
N GLY A 6 11.34 14.38 16.29
CA GLY A 6 11.03 14.22 14.87
C GLY A 6 9.78 14.98 14.42
N ASP A 7 9.71 15.25 13.12
CA ASP A 7 8.63 16.02 12.50
C ASP A 7 7.36 15.16 12.40
N SER A 8 6.21 15.74 12.75
CA SER A 8 4.89 15.12 12.56
C SER A 8 4.49 15.16 11.08
N PRO A 9 3.98 14.07 10.49
CA PRO A 9 3.47 14.10 9.13
C PRO A 9 2.34 15.12 8.91
N THR A 10 1.50 15.35 9.93
CA THR A 10 0.44 16.37 9.87
C THR A 10 1.03 17.78 9.77
N ASP A 11 2.11 18.04 10.51
CA ASP A 11 2.79 19.35 10.48
C ASP A 11 3.48 19.54 9.14
N LEU A 12 4.23 18.54 8.65
CA LEU A 12 4.85 18.56 7.33
C LEU A 12 3.81 18.79 6.22
N LEU A 13 2.65 18.13 6.32
CA LEU A 13 1.55 18.32 5.37
C LEU A 13 1.02 19.75 5.44
N SER A 14 0.76 20.27 6.63
CA SER A 14 0.28 21.65 6.82
C SER A 14 1.24 22.69 6.24
N ILE A 15 2.55 22.52 6.44
CA ILE A 15 3.59 23.41 5.90
C ILE A 15 3.59 23.34 4.37
N SER A 16 3.54 22.12 3.82
CA SER A 16 3.56 21.90 2.36
C SER A 16 2.31 22.43 1.65
N ALA A 17 1.14 22.30 2.28
CA ALA A 17 -0.16 22.67 1.72
C ALA A 17 -0.56 24.12 2.04
N SER A 18 0.20 24.83 2.90
CA SER A 18 -0.10 26.19 3.33
C SER A 18 -0.17 27.15 2.13
N ARG A 19 -1.42 27.40 1.68
CA ARG A 19 -1.79 28.51 0.80
C ARG A 19 -1.97 29.82 1.58
N THR A 20 -2.07 29.76 2.91
CA THR A 20 -2.31 30.92 3.77
C THR A 20 -1.68 30.72 5.15
N VAL A 21 -1.28 31.84 5.72
CA VAL A 21 -0.65 32.06 7.03
C VAL A 21 -1.16 31.13 8.14
N TYR A 22 -0.30 30.26 8.67
CA TYR A 22 -0.52 29.53 9.93
C TYR A 22 0.17 30.34 11.03
N GLN A 23 -0.56 30.76 12.08
CA GLN A 23 -0.03 31.57 13.19
C GLN A 23 0.66 32.90 12.82
N GLY A 24 0.16 33.64 11.81
CA GLY A 24 0.70 34.97 11.48
C GLY A 24 1.97 34.98 10.61
N PHE A 25 2.63 33.84 10.39
CA PHE A 25 3.81 33.73 9.54
C PHE A 25 3.52 32.95 8.24
N ALA A 26 3.94 33.50 7.10
CA ALA A 26 3.93 32.78 5.83
C ALA A 26 5.22 31.95 5.69
N TYR A 27 5.09 30.65 5.42
CA TYR A 27 6.24 29.81 5.10
C TYR A 27 6.86 30.22 3.77
N SER A 28 8.18 30.32 3.73
CA SER A 28 8.93 30.53 2.48
C SER A 28 8.79 29.35 1.54
N GLU A 29 8.96 29.57 0.24
CA GLU A 29 8.87 28.51 -0.77
C GLU A 29 9.86 27.36 -0.49
N GLY A 30 11.07 27.68 -0.02
CA GLY A 30 12.07 26.69 0.38
C GLY A 30 11.60 25.80 1.55
N GLN A 31 10.87 26.35 2.52
CA GLN A 31 10.31 25.57 3.63
C GLN A 31 9.20 24.64 3.15
N LYS A 32 8.33 25.10 2.25
CA LYS A 32 7.25 24.27 1.66
C LYS A 32 7.81 23.10 0.86
N VAL A 33 8.78 23.36 -0.01
CA VAL A 33 9.45 22.33 -0.81
C VAL A 33 10.16 21.32 0.09
N LYS A 34 10.88 21.78 1.12
CA LYS A 34 11.53 20.89 2.09
C LYS A 34 10.51 20.02 2.82
N ALA A 35 9.42 20.60 3.33
CA ALA A 35 8.38 19.85 4.04
C ALA A 35 7.73 18.80 3.14
N LYS A 36 7.38 19.15 1.90
CA LYS A 36 6.86 18.20 0.90
C LYS A 36 7.84 17.06 0.66
N LYS A 37 9.13 17.35 0.50
CA LYS A 37 10.17 16.33 0.28
C LYS A 37 10.30 15.39 1.47
N CYS A 38 10.35 15.91 2.69
CA CYS A 38 10.41 15.10 3.92
C CYS A 38 9.16 14.21 4.06
N LEU A 39 7.98 14.75 3.75
CA LEU A 39 6.73 14.01 3.83
C LEU A 39 6.67 12.85 2.83
N LEU A 40 7.05 13.07 1.58
CA LEU A 40 7.09 12.03 0.56
C LEU A 40 8.15 10.96 0.86
N ASP A 41 9.30 11.37 1.41
CA ASP A 41 10.33 10.43 1.85
C ASP A 41 9.87 9.57 3.04
N LEU A 42 9.16 10.16 4.02
CA LEU A 42 8.50 9.42 5.09
C LEU A 42 7.48 8.41 4.53
N VAL A 43 6.66 8.81 3.56
CA VAL A 43 5.68 7.91 2.94
C VAL A 43 6.39 6.74 2.25
N ASN A 44 7.40 7.00 1.42
CA ASN A 44 8.13 5.95 0.71
C ASN A 44 8.76 4.95 1.67
N LYS A 45 9.44 5.43 2.71
CA LYS A 45 10.00 4.58 3.77
C LYS A 45 8.92 3.84 4.55
N GLY A 46 7.74 4.44 4.74
CA GLY A 46 6.60 3.81 5.41
C GLY A 46 6.01 2.68 4.58
N VAL A 47 5.93 2.86 3.25
CA VAL A 47 5.53 1.83 2.30
C VAL A 47 6.54 0.69 2.32
N GLU A 48 7.83 0.99 2.21
CA GLU A 48 8.91 0.00 2.28
C GLU A 48 8.89 -0.78 3.60
N ALA A 49 8.82 -0.08 4.75
CA ALA A 49 8.73 -0.70 6.07
C ALA A 49 7.48 -1.58 6.19
N SER A 50 6.34 -1.15 5.65
CA SER A 50 5.11 -1.95 5.63
C SER A 50 5.28 -3.21 4.77
N LEU A 51 5.97 -3.12 3.63
CA LEU A 51 6.25 -4.28 2.78
C LEU A 51 7.21 -5.26 3.44
N VAL A 52 8.27 -4.80 4.12
CA VAL A 52 9.16 -5.64 4.93
C VAL A 52 8.36 -6.34 6.04
N GLN A 53 7.56 -5.59 6.78
CA GLN A 53 6.70 -6.12 7.84
C GLN A 53 5.70 -7.16 7.32
N LEU A 54 5.09 -6.88 6.18
CA LEU A 54 4.09 -7.74 5.54
C LEU A 54 4.71 -9.02 4.95
N LEU A 55 5.85 -8.89 4.28
CA LEU A 55 6.38 -9.92 3.38
C LEU A 55 7.58 -10.69 3.94
N GLU A 56 8.36 -10.09 4.84
CA GLU A 56 9.51 -10.75 5.48
C GLU A 56 9.15 -11.25 6.87
N THR A 57 8.76 -10.33 7.77
CA THR A 57 8.52 -10.66 9.18
C THR A 57 7.14 -11.30 9.38
N GLY A 58 6.15 -10.88 8.59
CA GLY A 58 4.74 -11.25 8.77
C GLY A 58 4.05 -10.55 9.94
N LEU A 59 4.71 -9.58 10.58
CA LEU A 59 4.17 -8.79 11.67
C LEU A 59 4.01 -7.35 11.19
N LEU A 60 2.77 -6.96 10.89
CA LEU A 60 2.43 -5.65 10.34
C LEU A 60 1.92 -4.71 11.43
N HIS A 61 2.44 -3.49 11.43
CA HIS A 61 1.84 -2.35 12.11
C HIS A 61 0.58 -1.90 11.35
N ALA A 62 -0.60 -2.25 11.85
CA ALA A 62 -1.85 -2.08 11.11
C ALA A 62 -2.47 -0.68 11.19
N ASP A 63 -1.83 0.26 11.91
CA ASP A 63 -2.32 1.63 12.07
C ASP A 63 -1.22 2.72 11.96
N PRO A 64 -0.49 2.79 10.83
CA PRO A 64 0.57 3.79 10.62
C PRO A 64 -0.02 5.18 10.29
N HIS A 65 -1.03 5.63 11.05
CA HIS A 65 -1.62 6.95 10.87
C HIS A 65 -0.64 8.07 11.25
N PRO A 66 -0.82 9.30 10.74
CA PRO A 66 0.09 10.42 11.00
C PRO A 66 0.47 10.63 12.47
N GLY A 67 -0.49 10.45 13.39
CA GLY A 67 -0.24 10.56 14.83
C GLY A 67 0.82 9.60 15.39
N ASN A 68 0.98 8.40 14.79
CA ASN A 68 1.87 7.33 15.25
C ASN A 68 3.22 7.33 14.54
N LEU A 69 3.41 8.20 13.54
CA LEU A 69 4.62 8.29 12.74
C LEU A 69 5.36 9.57 13.04
N ARG A 70 6.69 9.51 13.01
CA ARG A 70 7.57 10.68 13.09
C ARG A 70 8.69 10.57 12.09
N TYR A 71 9.04 11.69 11.45
CA TYR A 71 10.20 11.78 10.59
C TYR A 71 11.40 12.26 11.40
N MET A 72 12.38 11.37 11.64
CA MET A 72 13.56 11.69 12.45
C MET A 72 14.51 12.62 11.69
N SER A 73 15.30 13.41 12.43
CA SER A 73 16.38 14.22 11.84
C SER A 73 17.46 13.38 11.15
N THR A 74 17.58 12.10 11.51
CA THR A 74 18.43 11.09 10.85
C THR A 74 17.87 10.60 9.52
N GLY A 75 16.65 10.99 9.16
CA GLY A 75 15.92 10.50 7.99
C GLY A 75 15.23 9.14 8.22
N GLN A 76 15.19 8.62 9.44
CA GLN A 76 14.46 7.39 9.78
C GLN A 76 12.99 7.68 10.11
N ILE A 77 12.15 6.65 10.11
CA ILE A 77 10.78 6.71 10.62
C ILE A 77 10.75 6.20 12.06
N GLY A 78 10.17 6.99 12.97
CA GLY A 78 9.79 6.53 14.30
C GLY A 78 8.34 6.11 14.34
N TYR A 79 8.08 4.93 14.92
CA TYR A 79 6.75 4.47 15.31
C TYR A 79 6.55 4.75 16.81
N LEU A 80 5.41 5.29 17.19
CA LEU A 80 5.12 5.68 18.58
C LEU A 80 4.22 4.69 19.32
N ASP A 81 3.23 4.17 18.62
CA ASP A 81 2.26 3.21 19.15
C ASP A 81 2.48 1.86 18.48
N PHE A 82 2.20 0.77 19.19
CA PHE A 82 2.22 -0.60 18.69
C PHE A 82 0.97 -1.37 19.15
N GLY A 83 -0.10 -0.67 19.54
CA GLY A 83 -1.34 -1.25 20.06
C GLY A 83 -2.15 -2.03 19.00
N LEU A 84 -1.91 -1.79 17.72
CA LEU A 84 -2.56 -2.51 16.62
C LEU A 84 -1.55 -3.20 15.69
N LEU A 85 -1.20 -4.43 16.07
CA LEU A 85 -0.34 -5.32 15.28
C LEU A 85 -1.15 -6.45 14.63
N CYS A 86 -0.70 -6.89 13.46
CA CYS A 86 -1.31 -7.97 12.69
C CYS A 86 -0.27 -9.02 12.33
N GLN A 87 -0.39 -10.23 12.88
CA GLN A 87 0.43 -11.37 12.50
C GLN A 87 -0.23 -12.16 11.36
N MET A 88 0.50 -12.36 10.26
CA MET A 88 0.04 -13.08 9.08
C MET A 88 0.71 -14.44 8.95
N LYS A 89 -0.07 -15.43 8.47
CA LYS A 89 0.46 -16.74 8.10
C LYS A 89 1.28 -16.60 6.83
N ARG A 90 2.33 -17.41 6.69
CA ARG A 90 3.21 -17.44 5.51
C ARG A 90 2.44 -17.51 4.19
N LYS A 91 1.40 -18.36 4.09
CA LYS A 91 0.56 -18.46 2.87
C LYS A 91 -0.08 -17.12 2.47
N HIS A 92 -0.57 -16.35 3.44
CA HIS A 92 -1.24 -15.08 3.20
C HIS A 92 -0.25 -14.00 2.76
N ARG A 93 1.00 -14.05 3.25
CA ARG A 93 2.07 -13.13 2.84
C ARG A 93 2.41 -13.31 1.36
N PHE A 94 2.56 -14.57 0.90
CA PHE A 94 2.84 -14.86 -0.50
C PHE A 94 1.65 -14.54 -1.42
N ALA A 95 0.43 -14.82 -0.99
CA ALA A 95 -0.76 -14.45 -1.75
C ALA A 95 -0.90 -12.92 -1.88
N MET A 96 -0.51 -12.16 -0.84
CA MET A 96 -0.47 -10.70 -0.90
C MET A 96 0.62 -10.19 -1.85
N LEU A 97 1.82 -10.80 -1.82
CA LEU A 97 2.88 -10.51 -2.78
C LEU A 97 2.43 -10.75 -4.22
N ALA A 98 1.83 -11.91 -4.48
CA ALA A 98 1.25 -12.26 -5.77
C ALA A 98 0.20 -11.22 -6.20
N SER A 99 -0.67 -10.80 -5.29
CA SER A 99 -1.69 -9.79 -5.58
C SER A 99 -1.09 -8.47 -6.06
N ILE A 100 -0.01 -7.97 -5.43
CA ILE A 100 0.65 -6.74 -5.87
C ILE A 100 1.20 -6.90 -7.29
N VAL A 101 1.87 -8.03 -7.56
CA VAL A 101 2.42 -8.35 -8.89
C VAL A 101 1.31 -8.43 -9.94
N HIS A 102 0.20 -9.10 -9.63
CA HIS A 102 -0.92 -9.24 -10.57
C HIS A 102 -1.64 -7.91 -10.82
N ILE A 103 -1.80 -7.05 -9.82
CA ILE A 103 -2.37 -5.72 -10.00
C ILE A 103 -1.49 -4.87 -10.90
N VAL A 104 -0.16 -4.88 -10.68
CA VAL A 104 0.79 -4.09 -11.49
C VAL A 104 0.78 -4.54 -12.95
N ASN A 105 0.67 -5.85 -13.20
CA ASN A 105 0.58 -6.43 -14.54
C ASN A 105 -0.85 -6.42 -15.13
N GLY A 106 -1.86 -5.96 -14.35
CA GLY A 106 -3.28 -6.04 -14.70
C GLY A 106 -3.78 -7.45 -15.01
N ASP A 107 -3.18 -8.47 -14.38
CA ASP A 107 -3.64 -9.86 -14.46
C ASP A 107 -4.75 -10.11 -13.42
N TRP A 108 -5.96 -9.67 -13.76
CA TRP A 108 -7.11 -9.75 -12.85
C TRP A 108 -7.52 -11.19 -12.54
N ALA A 109 -7.37 -12.11 -13.50
CA ALA A 109 -7.65 -13.53 -13.30
C ALA A 109 -6.74 -14.13 -12.22
N SER A 110 -5.43 -13.90 -12.32
CA SER A 110 -4.48 -14.37 -11.31
C SER A 110 -4.66 -13.64 -9.97
N LEU A 111 -5.09 -12.38 -9.96
CA LEU A 111 -5.50 -11.68 -8.73
C LEU A 111 -6.65 -12.39 -8.01
N VAL A 112 -7.65 -12.90 -8.72
CA VAL A 112 -8.75 -13.66 -8.09
C VAL A 112 -8.23 -14.93 -7.41
N HIS A 113 -7.29 -15.63 -8.04
CA HIS A 113 -6.64 -16.79 -7.42
C HIS A 113 -5.88 -16.41 -6.15
N ALA A 114 -5.17 -15.28 -6.14
CA ALA A 114 -4.52 -14.77 -4.94
C ALA A 114 -5.53 -14.42 -3.82
N LEU A 115 -6.70 -13.88 -4.18
CA LEU A 115 -7.80 -13.64 -3.22
C LEU A 115 -8.37 -14.94 -2.64
N VAL A 116 -8.38 -16.04 -3.39
CA VAL A 116 -8.75 -17.38 -2.86
C VAL A 116 -7.73 -17.84 -1.83
N GLU A 117 -6.42 -17.73 -2.11
CA GLU A 117 -5.35 -18.12 -1.18
C GLU A 117 -5.34 -17.29 0.12
N MET A 118 -5.84 -16.05 0.03
CA MET A 118 -6.09 -15.16 1.17
C MET A 118 -7.38 -15.46 1.94
N ASP A 119 -8.09 -16.54 1.63
CA ASP A 119 -9.38 -16.87 2.26
C ASP A 119 -10.44 -15.74 2.09
N VAL A 120 -10.26 -14.87 1.08
CA VAL A 120 -11.20 -13.78 0.76
C VAL A 120 -12.39 -14.32 -0.03
N VAL A 121 -12.10 -15.19 -1.00
CA VAL A 121 -13.14 -15.87 -1.78
C VAL A 121 -13.64 -17.08 -1.00
N ARG A 122 -14.96 -17.21 -0.82
CA ARG A 122 -15.54 -18.34 -0.08
C ARG A 122 -15.51 -19.61 -0.94
N PRO A 123 -15.38 -20.80 -0.33
CA PRO A 123 -15.65 -22.05 -1.02
C PRO A 123 -17.05 -22.03 -1.65
N GLY A 124 -17.15 -22.45 -2.91
CA GLY A 124 -18.41 -22.44 -3.66
C GLY A 124 -18.77 -21.12 -4.37
N THR A 125 -18.00 -20.03 -4.17
CA THR A 125 -18.16 -18.82 -4.98
C THR A 125 -17.79 -19.12 -6.44
N ASN A 126 -18.60 -18.65 -7.39
CA ASN A 126 -18.30 -18.77 -8.81
C ASN A 126 -17.15 -17.81 -9.19
N ILE A 127 -15.93 -18.36 -9.17
CA ILE A 127 -14.69 -17.61 -9.45
C ILE A 127 -14.74 -16.93 -10.83
N ARG A 128 -15.29 -17.61 -11.85
CA ARG A 128 -15.38 -17.05 -13.21
C ARG A 128 -16.20 -15.76 -13.25
N LEU A 129 -17.32 -15.70 -12.52
CA LEU A 129 -18.13 -14.48 -12.44
C LEU A 129 -17.40 -13.36 -11.69
N VAL A 130 -16.68 -13.69 -10.61
CA VAL A 130 -15.87 -12.71 -9.87
C VAL A 130 -14.76 -12.14 -10.74
N THR A 131 -14.10 -12.99 -11.53
CA THR A 131 -13.06 -12.57 -12.49
C THR A 131 -13.63 -11.63 -13.54
N MET A 132 -14.74 -12.01 -14.20
CA MET A 132 -15.38 -11.16 -15.22
C MET A 132 -15.78 -9.80 -14.66
N GLU A 133 -16.33 -9.75 -13.43
CA GLU A 133 -16.73 -8.50 -12.80
C GLU A 133 -15.51 -7.63 -12.44
N LEU A 134 -14.41 -8.22 -11.96
CA LEU A 134 -13.18 -7.47 -11.70
C LEU A 134 -12.54 -6.95 -12.98
N GLU A 135 -12.53 -7.76 -14.04
CA GLU A 135 -12.07 -7.37 -15.38
C GLU A 135 -12.92 -6.24 -15.95
N ASP A 136 -14.24 -6.25 -15.77
CA ASP A 136 -15.10 -5.15 -16.20
C ASP A 136 -14.85 -3.88 -15.35
N ALA A 137 -14.74 -4.04 -14.04
CA ALA A 137 -14.57 -2.93 -13.10
C ALA A 137 -13.19 -2.24 -13.20
N LEU A 138 -12.16 -2.97 -13.65
CA LEU A 138 -10.76 -2.53 -13.70
C LEU A 138 -10.14 -2.62 -15.11
N GLY A 139 -10.88 -3.08 -16.12
CA GLY A 139 -10.39 -3.23 -17.50
C GLY A 139 -10.11 -1.91 -18.20
N GLU A 140 -10.65 -0.79 -17.70
CA GLU A 140 -10.32 0.56 -18.16
C GLU A 140 -8.98 1.10 -17.59
N VAL A 141 -8.26 0.32 -16.79
CA VAL A 141 -6.96 0.73 -16.25
C VAL A 141 -5.97 0.90 -17.39
N LYS A 142 -5.46 2.12 -17.54
CA LYS A 142 -4.40 2.44 -18.51
C LYS A 142 -3.08 1.88 -18.00
N PHE A 143 -2.20 1.51 -18.92
CA PHE A 143 -0.83 1.12 -18.59
C PHE A 143 0.13 2.20 -19.04
N LYS A 144 1.12 2.50 -18.20
CA LYS A 144 2.24 3.39 -18.51
C LYS A 144 3.52 2.60 -18.26
N ASP A 145 4.39 2.52 -19.28
CA ASP A 145 5.66 1.78 -19.21
C ASP A 145 5.49 0.31 -18.76
N GLY A 146 4.37 -0.33 -19.13
CA GLY A 146 4.04 -1.72 -18.76
C GLY A 146 3.46 -1.89 -17.36
N ILE A 147 3.29 -0.81 -16.59
CA ILE A 147 2.72 -0.83 -15.24
C ILE A 147 1.32 -0.22 -15.25
N ALA A 148 0.39 -0.82 -14.51
CA ALA A 148 -0.95 -0.30 -14.30
C ALA A 148 -0.93 1.12 -13.69
N ASP A 149 -1.45 2.10 -14.42
CA ASP A 149 -1.61 3.49 -13.99
C ASP A 149 -2.88 3.65 -13.15
N VAL A 150 -2.83 3.13 -11.92
CA VAL A 150 -3.99 3.10 -11.03
C VAL A 150 -3.61 3.42 -9.58
N LYS A 151 -4.48 4.18 -8.90
CA LYS A 151 -4.36 4.44 -7.46
C LYS A 151 -4.77 3.19 -6.66
N PHE A 152 -4.08 2.93 -5.55
CA PHE A 152 -4.35 1.78 -4.69
C PHE A 152 -5.78 1.81 -4.16
N SER A 153 -6.22 2.98 -3.68
CA SER A 153 -7.59 3.27 -3.26
C SER A 153 -8.66 2.92 -4.31
N LYS A 154 -8.40 3.17 -5.60
CA LYS A 154 -9.34 2.83 -6.68
C LYS A 154 -9.47 1.33 -6.87
N VAL A 155 -8.34 0.60 -6.92
CA VAL A 155 -8.34 -0.87 -7.00
C VAL A 155 -9.06 -1.47 -5.81
N LEU A 156 -8.71 -1.02 -4.61
CA LEU A 156 -9.33 -1.49 -3.38
C LEU A 156 -10.84 -1.24 -3.35
N SER A 157 -11.30 -0.05 -3.76
CA SER A 157 -12.72 0.26 -3.83
C SER A 157 -13.47 -0.69 -4.78
N LYS A 158 -12.87 -1.09 -5.90
CA LYS A 158 -13.47 -2.03 -6.84
C LYS A 158 -13.50 -3.45 -6.29
N ILE A 159 -12.40 -3.92 -5.69
CA ILE A 159 -12.37 -5.21 -4.98
C ILE A 159 -13.45 -5.23 -3.90
N TRP A 160 -13.65 -4.12 -3.16
CA TRP A 160 -14.68 -4.00 -2.15
C TRP A 160 -16.10 -4.06 -2.72
N SER A 161 -16.37 -3.39 -3.84
CA SER A 161 -17.69 -3.47 -4.48
C SER A 161 -18.01 -4.89 -4.96
N VAL A 162 -17.02 -5.59 -5.53
CA VAL A 162 -17.16 -7.00 -5.92
C VAL A 162 -17.34 -7.88 -4.68
N ALA A 163 -16.61 -7.59 -3.60
CA ALA A 163 -16.73 -8.30 -2.34
C ALA A 163 -18.15 -8.25 -1.76
N LEU A 164 -18.77 -7.07 -1.77
CA LEU A 164 -20.15 -6.89 -1.32
C LEU A 164 -21.14 -7.66 -2.21
N ARG A 165 -20.99 -7.55 -3.55
CA ARG A 165 -21.90 -8.17 -4.53
C ARG A 165 -21.87 -9.70 -4.49
N TYR A 166 -20.69 -10.29 -4.31
CA TYR A 166 -20.50 -11.75 -4.30
C TYR A 166 -20.36 -12.34 -2.88
N HIS A 167 -20.68 -11.54 -1.85
CA HIS A 167 -20.59 -11.93 -0.44
C HIS A 167 -19.24 -12.55 -0.07
N LEU A 168 -18.15 -12.02 -0.63
CA LEU A 168 -16.80 -12.46 -0.29
C LEU A 168 -16.57 -12.29 1.22
N ARG A 169 -15.70 -13.13 1.78
CA ARG A 169 -15.30 -13.02 3.18
C ARG A 169 -14.14 -12.03 3.25
N MET A 170 -14.12 -11.15 4.23
CA MET A 170 -12.95 -10.30 4.49
C MET A 170 -12.34 -10.75 5.81
N PRO A 171 -11.27 -11.55 5.79
CA PRO A 171 -10.57 -11.93 7.02
C PRO A 171 -10.09 -10.70 7.79
N PRO A 172 -10.07 -10.73 9.13
CA PRO A 172 -9.64 -9.58 9.94
C PRO A 172 -8.23 -9.07 9.60
N TYR A 173 -7.29 -9.97 9.31
CA TYR A 173 -5.93 -9.57 8.93
C TYR A 173 -5.92 -8.79 7.60
N TYR A 174 -6.81 -9.14 6.66
CA TYR A 174 -6.87 -8.50 5.35
C TYR A 174 -7.31 -7.05 5.49
N THR A 175 -8.34 -6.78 6.30
CA THR A 175 -8.80 -5.39 6.55
C THR A 175 -7.76 -4.56 7.29
N LEU A 176 -6.96 -5.18 8.18
CA LEU A 176 -5.84 -4.52 8.86
C LEU A 176 -4.73 -4.12 7.90
N VAL A 177 -4.35 -4.99 6.95
CA VAL A 177 -3.37 -4.66 5.90
C VAL A 177 -3.86 -3.51 5.04
N LEU A 178 -5.11 -3.57 4.59
CA LEU A 178 -5.70 -2.51 3.77
C LEU A 178 -5.76 -1.17 4.48
N ARG A 179 -6.11 -1.15 5.77
CA ARG A 179 -6.08 0.06 6.60
C ARG A 179 -4.67 0.67 6.63
N SER A 180 -3.66 -0.16 6.85
CA SER A 180 -2.26 0.28 6.89
C SER A 180 -1.84 0.97 5.59
N LEU A 181 -2.08 0.30 4.45
CA LEU A 181 -1.71 0.83 3.13
C LEU A 181 -2.51 2.08 2.75
N ALA A 182 -3.82 2.11 3.05
CA ALA A 182 -4.68 3.25 2.79
C ALA A 182 -4.28 4.49 3.61
N SER A 183 -3.82 4.30 4.84
CA SER A 183 -3.33 5.39 5.70
C SER A 183 -2.10 6.08 5.09
N LEU A 184 -1.14 5.29 4.61
CA LEU A 184 0.05 5.79 3.93
C LEU A 184 -0.28 6.44 2.57
N GLU A 185 -1.14 5.83 1.77
CA GLU A 185 -1.60 6.41 0.50
C GLU A 185 -2.32 7.75 0.73
N GLY A 186 -3.17 7.85 1.75
CA GLY A 186 -3.87 9.09 2.09
C GLY A 186 -2.91 10.24 2.37
N LEU A 187 -1.84 9.98 3.13
CA LEU A 187 -0.78 10.95 3.39
C LEU A 187 -0.01 11.35 2.13
N ALA A 188 0.31 10.36 1.29
CA ALA A 188 1.02 10.56 0.04
C ALA A 188 0.23 11.44 -0.94
N VAL A 189 -1.05 11.11 -1.14
CA VAL A 189 -1.95 11.81 -2.06
C VAL A 189 -2.28 13.21 -1.56
N ALA A 190 -2.34 13.43 -0.25
CA ALA A 190 -2.51 14.74 0.34
C ALA A 190 -1.29 15.66 0.07
N ALA A 191 -0.08 15.10 0.04
CA ALA A 191 1.15 15.82 -0.27
C ALA A 191 1.38 15.99 -1.78
N ASP A 192 1.03 14.98 -2.56
CA ASP A 192 1.18 14.93 -4.00
C ASP A 192 0.04 14.13 -4.65
N PRO A 193 -0.96 14.80 -5.27
CA PRO A 193 -2.09 14.13 -5.92
C PRO A 193 -1.72 13.17 -7.05
N SER A 194 -0.50 13.29 -7.59
CA SER A 194 0.05 12.43 -8.63
C SER A 194 0.80 11.22 -8.08
N PHE A 195 0.94 11.09 -6.76
CA PHE A 195 1.59 9.94 -6.13
C PHE A 195 0.84 8.63 -6.42
N LYS A 196 1.61 7.58 -6.72
CA LYS A 196 1.09 6.25 -7.04
C LYS A 196 1.75 5.21 -6.15
N THR A 197 0.99 4.69 -5.19
CA THR A 197 1.47 3.75 -4.17
C THR A 197 1.99 2.45 -4.76
N PHE A 198 1.35 1.90 -5.80
CA PHE A 198 1.83 0.68 -6.45
C PHE A 198 3.19 0.86 -7.12
N GLU A 199 3.42 1.99 -7.80
CA GLU A 199 4.71 2.30 -8.41
C GLU A 199 5.81 2.45 -7.36
N SER A 200 5.49 3.05 -6.19
CA SER A 200 6.42 3.15 -5.06
C SER A 200 6.75 1.80 -4.43
N ALA A 201 5.77 0.89 -4.35
CA ALA A 201 5.96 -0.46 -3.82
C ALA A 201 6.72 -1.41 -4.78
N TYR A 202 6.68 -1.13 -6.08
CA TYR A 202 7.14 -2.06 -7.11
C TYR A 202 8.65 -2.40 -7.04
N PRO A 203 9.57 -1.43 -6.84
CA PRO A 203 11.00 -1.75 -6.72
C PRO A 203 11.30 -2.75 -5.60
N PHE A 204 10.66 -2.57 -4.43
CA PHE A 204 10.83 -3.49 -3.31
C PHE A 204 10.31 -4.90 -3.65
N VAL A 205 9.13 -4.98 -4.28
CA VAL A 205 8.53 -6.26 -4.70
C VAL A 205 9.42 -6.99 -5.70
N VAL A 206 9.92 -6.29 -6.72
CA VAL A 206 10.83 -6.86 -7.74
C VAL A 206 12.12 -7.33 -7.08
N GLN A 207 12.75 -6.50 -6.25
CA GLN A 207 13.97 -6.87 -5.54
C GLN A 207 13.75 -8.15 -4.72
N LYS A 208 12.67 -8.20 -3.93
CA LYS A 208 12.33 -9.38 -3.12
C LYS A 208 12.17 -10.64 -3.98
N LEU A 209 11.43 -10.56 -5.08
CA LEU A 209 11.22 -11.71 -5.98
C LEU A 209 12.52 -12.21 -6.60
N LEU A 210 13.44 -11.31 -6.95
CA LEU A 210 14.73 -11.65 -7.54
C LEU A 210 15.74 -12.20 -6.51
N THR A 211 15.71 -11.72 -5.27
CA THR A 211 16.67 -12.13 -4.23
C THR A 211 16.22 -13.36 -3.46
N GLU A 212 14.92 -13.51 -3.22
CA GLU A 212 14.37 -14.60 -2.42
C GLU A 212 14.08 -15.78 -3.34
N ASN A 213 15.07 -16.65 -3.54
CA ASN A 213 15.00 -17.82 -4.45
C ASN A 213 14.17 -19.00 -3.86
N SER A 214 12.96 -18.73 -3.36
CA SER A 214 12.06 -19.74 -2.81
C SER A 214 11.22 -20.43 -3.92
N ALA A 215 10.49 -21.49 -3.59
CA ALA A 215 9.58 -22.11 -4.56
C ALA A 215 8.38 -21.19 -4.86
N GLU A 216 7.88 -20.51 -3.84
CA GLU A 216 6.73 -19.61 -3.91
C GLU A 216 7.04 -18.36 -4.75
N THR A 217 8.19 -17.72 -4.55
CA THR A 217 8.60 -16.53 -5.35
C THR A 217 8.86 -16.89 -6.80
N ARG A 218 9.46 -18.06 -7.08
CA ARG A 218 9.62 -18.58 -8.44
C ARG A 218 8.27 -18.84 -9.11
N ALA A 219 7.30 -19.39 -8.39
CA ALA A 219 5.94 -19.56 -8.91
C ALA A 219 5.28 -18.22 -9.25
N ILE A 220 5.46 -17.20 -8.41
CA ILE A 220 4.98 -15.83 -8.68
C ILE A 220 5.66 -15.28 -9.94
N LEU A 221 6.99 -15.39 -10.06
CA LEU A 221 7.71 -14.93 -11.27
C LEU A 221 7.23 -15.65 -12.54
N GLN A 222 7.03 -16.96 -12.50
CA GLN A 222 6.53 -17.75 -13.63
C GLN A 222 5.08 -17.41 -14.01
N SER A 223 4.29 -16.90 -13.05
CA SER A 223 2.90 -16.48 -13.31
C SER A 223 2.81 -15.16 -14.08
N VAL A 224 3.88 -14.36 -14.11
CA VAL A 224 3.93 -13.12 -14.89
C VAL A 224 4.13 -13.48 -16.36
N LYS A 225 3.09 -13.29 -17.18
CA LYS A 225 3.08 -13.69 -18.59
C LYS A 225 3.99 -12.86 -19.52
N ASN A 226 4.70 -11.85 -19.00
CA ASN A 226 5.44 -10.85 -19.79
C ASN A 226 6.84 -10.51 -19.22
N ILE A 227 7.67 -11.51 -18.89
CA ILE A 227 9.13 -11.28 -18.78
C ILE A 227 9.80 -11.88 -20.01
#